data_AF-A0A7C2D7N3-F1
#
_entry.id   AF-A0A7C2D7N3-F1
#
_cell.length_a   1.000
_cell.length_b   1.000
_cell.length_c   1.000
_cell.angle_alpha   90.00
_cell.angle_beta   90.00
_cell.angle_gamma   90.00
#
_symmetry.space_group_name_H-M   'P 1'
#
loop_
_entity.id
_entity.type
_entity.pdbx_description
1 polymer ?
#
loop_
_entity_poly.entity_id
_entity_poly.type
_entity_poly.pdbx_seq_one_letter_code
_entity_poly.pdbx_strand_id
1 'polypeptide(L)'
;WRYDAEGKPRPDFVLNRPPGNRAQVLLAGDNFGCGSSREHAPWALTQFGFRAVISTSFADIFRGNALKNALLPIVVPPDVHARLLRMLETDPLATVRVDLASQTLTLPDGSSVEFPVDPFAKTCLLEGIDELGFLLKHEAEITAYEQSHPAPVDTLSVKFND
;
A
#
# COMPACT_ATOMS: atom_id res chain seq x y z
N TRP A 1 -18.03 -9.19 -11.19
CA TRP A 1 -16.75 -9.77 -11.64
C TRP A 1 -16.51 -11.10 -10.96
N ARG A 2 -16.37 -11.13 -9.64
CA ARG A 2 -16.07 -12.36 -8.88
C ARG A 2 -17.27 -13.27 -8.60
N TYR A 3 -18.47 -12.72 -8.50
CA TYR A 3 -19.72 -13.44 -8.19
C TYR A 3 -20.75 -13.25 -9.31
N ASP A 4 -21.69 -14.18 -9.44
CA ASP A 4 -22.88 -14.04 -10.30
C ASP A 4 -23.99 -13.21 -9.60
N ALA A 5 -25.17 -13.11 -10.22
CA ALA A 5 -26.25 -12.27 -9.72
C ALA A 5 -26.85 -12.83 -8.42
N GLU A 6 -26.71 -14.13 -8.21
CA GLU A 6 -27.16 -14.89 -7.05
C GLU A 6 -26.12 -14.89 -5.92
N GLY A 7 -24.96 -14.24 -6.13
CA GLY A 7 -23.88 -14.15 -5.14
C GLY A 7 -22.97 -15.38 -5.07
N LYS A 8 -23.09 -16.33 -6.00
CA LYS A 8 -22.24 -17.52 -6.05
C LYS A 8 -20.90 -17.19 -6.74
N PRO A 9 -19.76 -17.73 -6.27
CA PRO A 9 -18.47 -17.49 -6.88
C PRO A 9 -18.44 -17.96 -8.34
N ARG A 10 -18.04 -17.07 -9.24
CA ARG A 10 -17.84 -17.40 -10.67
C ARG A 10 -16.64 -18.32 -10.83
N PRO A 11 -16.80 -19.54 -11.36
CA PRO A 11 -15.72 -20.51 -11.42
C PRO A 11 -14.64 -20.12 -12.42
N ASP A 12 -14.88 -19.18 -13.33
CA ASP A 12 -13.95 -18.63 -14.33
C ASP A 12 -13.11 -17.45 -13.84
N PHE A 13 -13.45 -16.87 -12.69
CA PHE A 13 -12.70 -15.77 -12.13
C PHE A 13 -11.40 -16.25 -11.47
N VAL A 14 -10.25 -15.65 -11.84
CA VAL A 14 -8.91 -16.08 -11.43
C VAL A 14 -8.73 -16.22 -9.91
N LEU A 15 -9.31 -15.30 -9.13
CA LEU A 15 -9.21 -15.33 -7.66
C LEU A 15 -10.14 -16.35 -6.97
N ASN A 16 -10.99 -17.04 -7.72
CA ASN A 16 -11.80 -18.15 -7.21
C ASN A 16 -11.13 -19.52 -7.43
N ARG A 17 -10.00 -19.56 -8.14
CA ARG A 17 -9.26 -20.79 -8.47
C ARG A 17 -7.92 -20.85 -7.73
N PRO A 18 -7.42 -22.03 -7.34
CA PRO A 18 -6.02 -22.18 -6.97
C PRO A 18 -5.08 -21.89 -8.15
N PRO A 19 -3.92 -21.25 -7.93
CA PRO A 19 -3.45 -20.68 -6.66
C PRO A 19 -4.00 -19.26 -6.38
N GLY A 20 -4.70 -18.63 -7.34
CA GLY A 20 -5.19 -17.25 -7.24
C GLY A 20 -6.03 -16.94 -6.01
N ASN A 21 -6.75 -17.93 -5.48
CA ASN A 21 -7.51 -17.82 -4.22
C ASN A 21 -6.64 -17.70 -2.96
N ARG A 22 -5.31 -17.81 -3.09
CA ARG A 22 -4.31 -17.60 -2.04
C ARG A 22 -3.24 -16.56 -2.46
N ALA A 23 -3.48 -15.82 -3.54
CA ALA A 23 -2.53 -14.83 -4.02
C ALA A 23 -2.34 -13.71 -2.98
N GLN A 24 -1.08 -13.36 -2.73
CA GLN A 24 -0.70 -12.27 -1.83
C GLN A 24 -0.25 -11.02 -2.59
N VAL A 25 0.03 -11.15 -3.89
CA VAL A 25 0.43 -10.03 -4.75
C VAL A 25 -0.54 -9.96 -5.93
N LEU A 26 -1.11 -8.78 -6.16
CA LEU A 26 -1.99 -8.52 -7.29
C LEU A 26 -1.21 -7.76 -8.37
N LEU A 27 -1.12 -8.31 -9.58
CA LEU A 27 -0.71 -7.54 -10.75
C LEU A 27 -1.95 -6.88 -11.37
N ALA A 28 -2.00 -5.55 -11.35
CA ALA A 28 -3.12 -4.75 -11.82
C ALA A 28 -2.74 -3.90 -13.04
N GLY A 29 -3.73 -3.47 -13.82
CA GLY A 29 -3.53 -2.53 -14.93
C GLY A 29 -3.24 -1.10 -14.47
N ASP A 30 -2.91 -0.25 -15.43
CA ASP A 30 -2.58 1.16 -15.22
C ASP A 30 -3.67 1.95 -14.47
N ASN A 31 -3.26 2.97 -13.73
CA ASN A 31 -4.11 3.86 -12.95
C ASN A 31 -5.03 3.10 -11.97
N PHE A 32 -4.46 2.13 -11.25
CA PHE A 32 -5.22 1.29 -10.35
C PHE A 32 -5.80 2.09 -9.17
N GLY A 33 -7.02 1.75 -8.79
CA GLY A 33 -7.76 2.45 -7.74
C GLY A 33 -8.31 3.81 -8.16
N CYS A 34 -8.36 4.09 -9.47
CA CYS A 34 -8.98 5.31 -9.98
C CYS A 34 -10.49 5.38 -9.68
N GLY A 35 -10.98 6.62 -9.55
CA GLY A 35 -12.38 6.92 -9.24
C GLY A 35 -12.52 7.63 -7.89
N SER A 36 -13.73 7.56 -7.33
CA SER A 36 -14.05 8.21 -6.05
C SER A 36 -13.23 7.63 -4.90
N SER A 37 -12.82 8.50 -3.96
CA SER A 37 -12.21 8.10 -2.69
C SER A 37 -13.11 7.08 -1.98
N ARG A 38 -12.62 5.84 -1.87
CA ARG A 38 -13.28 4.74 -1.18
C ARG A 38 -12.24 4.04 -0.32
N GLU A 39 -12.13 4.44 0.93
CA GLU A 39 -11.19 3.84 1.90
C GLU A 39 -11.41 2.34 2.10
N HIS A 40 -12.64 1.86 1.84
CA HIS A 40 -12.96 0.43 1.90
C HIS A 40 -12.28 -0.40 0.80
N ALA A 41 -11.77 0.22 -0.28
CA ALA A 41 -11.16 -0.53 -1.37
C ALA A 41 -9.85 -1.24 -0.95
N PRO A 42 -8.88 -0.55 -0.31
CA PRO A 42 -7.76 -1.22 0.34
C PRO A 42 -8.17 -2.30 1.35
N TRP A 43 -9.21 -2.06 2.17
CA TRP A 43 -9.69 -3.04 3.14
C TRP A 43 -10.15 -4.33 2.48
N ALA A 44 -10.90 -4.25 1.38
CA ALA A 44 -11.34 -5.44 0.67
C ALA A 44 -10.17 -6.27 0.12
N LEU A 45 -9.09 -5.61 -0.32
CA LEU A 45 -7.88 -6.28 -0.81
C LEU A 45 -7.11 -6.95 0.32
N THR A 46 -6.93 -6.27 1.46
CA THR A 46 -6.21 -6.84 2.61
C THR A 46 -7.02 -7.94 3.30
N GLN A 47 -8.34 -7.79 3.40
CA GLN A 47 -9.25 -8.84 3.88
C GLN A 47 -9.25 -10.07 2.98
N PHE A 48 -9.05 -9.92 1.67
CA PHE A 48 -8.83 -11.05 0.77
C PHE A 48 -7.50 -11.78 1.08
N GLY A 49 -6.49 -11.04 1.52
CA GLY A 49 -5.15 -11.56 1.84
C GLY A 49 -4.03 -10.93 0.99
N PHE A 50 -4.32 -9.94 0.15
CA PHE A 50 -3.27 -9.23 -0.58
C PHE A 50 -2.40 -8.40 0.36
N ARG A 51 -1.11 -8.41 0.10
CA ARG A 51 -0.06 -7.68 0.80
C ARG A 51 0.57 -6.60 -0.08
N ALA A 52 0.56 -6.80 -1.39
CA ALA A 52 1.02 -5.81 -2.35
C ALA A 52 0.17 -5.80 -3.63
N VAL A 53 0.14 -4.65 -4.29
CA VAL A 53 -0.41 -4.47 -5.63
C VAL A 53 0.70 -3.90 -6.51
N ILE A 54 0.95 -4.51 -7.66
CA ILE A 54 1.90 -4.05 -8.67
C ILE A 54 1.12 -3.41 -9.81
N SER A 55 1.50 -2.20 -10.21
CA SER A 55 0.90 -1.47 -11.33
C SER A 55 1.92 -0.54 -11.98
N THR A 56 1.60 0.03 -13.14
CA THR A 56 2.36 1.13 -13.75
C THR A 56 2.04 2.48 -13.12
N SER A 57 0.86 2.63 -12.53
CA SER A 57 0.47 3.81 -11.75
C SER A 57 -0.72 3.53 -10.83
N PHE A 58 -0.93 4.40 -9.85
CA PHE A 58 -2.03 4.37 -8.90
C PHE A 58 -2.67 5.75 -8.79
N ALA A 59 -3.98 5.80 -8.54
CA ALA A 59 -4.62 7.03 -8.12
C ALA A 59 -4.08 7.47 -6.73
N ASP A 60 -3.76 8.75 -6.57
CA ASP A 60 -3.06 9.25 -5.37
C ASP A 60 -3.79 8.94 -4.07
N ILE A 61 -5.11 9.12 -4.06
CA ILE A 61 -5.96 8.82 -2.90
C ILE A 61 -5.90 7.33 -2.55
N PHE A 62 -6.01 6.45 -3.55
CA PHE A 62 -5.90 5.02 -3.32
C PHE A 62 -4.52 4.65 -2.78
N ARG A 63 -3.44 5.25 -3.33
CA ARG A 63 -2.06 5.00 -2.90
C ARG A 63 -1.87 5.33 -1.42
N GLY A 64 -2.35 6.49 -0.97
CA GLY A 64 -2.28 6.89 0.43
C GLY A 64 -3.08 5.95 1.35
N ASN A 65 -4.31 5.62 0.97
CA ASN A 65 -5.16 4.71 1.74
C ASN A 65 -4.60 3.28 1.79
N ALA A 66 -3.96 2.80 0.72
CA ALA A 66 -3.33 1.49 0.69
C ALA A 66 -2.21 1.39 1.74
N LEU A 67 -1.31 2.36 1.77
CA LEU A 67 -0.19 2.40 2.71
C LEU A 67 -0.66 2.44 4.17
N LYS A 68 -1.68 3.27 4.47
CA LYS A 68 -2.32 3.33 5.80
C LYS A 68 -2.95 2.01 6.25
N ASN A 69 -3.28 1.13 5.31
CA ASN A 69 -3.94 -0.15 5.58
C ASN A 69 -3.01 -1.36 5.37
N ALA A 70 -1.70 -1.16 5.47
CA ALA A 70 -0.69 -2.22 5.32
C ALA A 70 -0.72 -2.95 3.96
N LEU A 71 -1.22 -2.28 2.91
CA LEU A 71 -1.19 -2.73 1.53
C LEU A 71 -0.13 -1.94 0.77
N LEU A 72 0.88 -2.62 0.22
CA LEU A 72 2.00 -1.97 -0.47
C LEU A 72 1.68 -1.74 -1.97
N PRO A 73 1.47 -0.50 -2.44
CA PRO A 73 1.45 -0.20 -3.86
C PRO A 73 2.87 -0.15 -4.41
N ILE A 74 3.16 -0.99 -5.41
CA ILE A 74 4.46 -1.10 -6.09
C ILE A 74 4.30 -0.56 -7.50
N VAL A 75 4.95 0.57 -7.78
CA VAL A 75 4.99 1.15 -9.13
C VAL A 75 6.18 0.57 -9.87
N VAL A 76 5.93 -0.02 -11.05
CA VAL A 76 6.98 -0.52 -11.95
C VAL A 76 6.89 0.14 -13.33
N PRO A 77 8.00 0.24 -14.07
CA PRO A 77 7.97 0.66 -15.46
C PRO A 77 7.05 -0.20 -16.35
N PRO A 78 6.44 0.36 -17.41
CA PRO A 78 5.53 -0.38 -18.31
C PRO A 78 6.14 -1.62 -18.96
N ASP A 79 7.44 -1.60 -19.27
CA ASP A 79 8.16 -2.75 -19.84
C ASP A 79 8.30 -3.92 -18.84
N VAL A 80 8.55 -3.61 -17.57
CA VAL A 80 8.58 -4.58 -16.46
C VAL A 80 7.20 -5.16 -16.23
N HIS A 81 6.17 -4.31 -16.22
CA HIS A 81 4.77 -4.74 -16.09
C HIS A 81 4.36 -5.71 -17.20
N ALA A 82 4.64 -5.36 -18.46
CA ALA A 82 4.34 -6.19 -19.61
C ALA A 82 5.11 -7.54 -19.56
N ARG A 83 6.33 -7.54 -19.01
CA ARG A 83 7.11 -8.76 -18.81
C ARG A 83 6.50 -9.66 -17.74
N LEU A 84 6.04 -9.10 -16.61
CA LEU A 84 5.31 -9.84 -15.58
C LEU A 84 4.02 -10.48 -16.12
N LEU A 85 3.26 -9.74 -16.96
CA LEU A 85 2.06 -10.29 -17.61
C LEU A 85 2.39 -11.51 -18.47
N ARG A 86 3.40 -11.41 -19.35
CA ARG A 86 3.82 -12.55 -20.20
C ARG A 86 4.28 -13.76 -19.38
N MET A 87 4.95 -13.52 -18.26
CA MET A 87 5.37 -14.59 -17.35
C MET A 87 4.17 -15.29 -16.71
N LEU A 88 3.17 -14.54 -16.25
CA LEU A 88 1.93 -15.10 -15.68
C LEU A 88 1.07 -15.84 -16.71
N GLU A 89 1.06 -15.38 -17.96
CA GLU A 89 0.39 -16.09 -19.06
C GLU A 89 1.05 -17.45 -19.36
N THR A 90 2.37 -17.52 -19.21
CA THR A 90 3.15 -18.75 -19.44
C THR A 90 3.09 -19.70 -18.25
N ASP A 91 3.22 -19.17 -17.04
CA ASP A 91 3.16 -19.91 -15.79
C ASP A 91 2.26 -19.18 -14.77
N PRO A 92 1.00 -19.61 -14.61
CA PRO A 92 0.09 -19.06 -13.61
C PRO A 92 0.52 -19.28 -12.15
N LEU A 93 1.53 -20.13 -11.90
CA LEU A 93 2.13 -20.35 -10.58
C LEU A 93 3.35 -19.46 -10.34
N ALA A 94 3.72 -18.59 -11.30
CA ALA A 94 4.86 -17.71 -11.18
C ALA A 94 4.78 -16.87 -9.89
N THR A 95 5.91 -16.80 -9.19
CA THR A 95 6.02 -16.06 -7.93
C THR A 95 6.94 -14.86 -8.09
N VAL A 96 6.63 -13.81 -7.35
CA VAL A 96 7.49 -12.64 -7.19
C VAL A 96 7.91 -12.54 -5.74
N ARG A 97 9.11 -11.99 -5.50
CA ARG A 97 9.56 -11.64 -4.15
C ARG A 97 9.60 -10.13 -4.02
N VAL A 98 8.96 -9.63 -2.97
CA VAL A 98 8.99 -8.21 -2.60
C VAL A 98 9.83 -8.07 -1.34
N ASP A 99 10.89 -7.28 -1.43
CA ASP A 99 11.70 -6.86 -0.29
C ASP A 99 11.48 -5.36 -0.06
N LEU A 100 10.75 -5.02 0.99
CA LEU A 100 10.46 -3.63 1.32
C LEU A 100 11.69 -2.91 1.90
N ALA A 101 12.57 -3.63 2.60
CA ALA A 101 13.74 -3.03 3.22
C ALA A 101 14.74 -2.56 2.15
N SER A 102 14.99 -3.40 1.13
CA SER A 102 15.82 -3.05 -0.03
C SER A 102 15.04 -2.40 -1.18
N GLN A 103 13.72 -2.24 -1.06
CA GLN A 103 12.83 -1.70 -2.11
C GLN A 103 12.97 -2.43 -3.45
N THR A 104 13.09 -3.76 -3.39
CA THR A 104 13.38 -4.59 -4.56
C THR A 104 12.23 -5.56 -4.84
N LEU A 105 11.84 -5.63 -6.11
CA LEU A 105 10.94 -6.64 -6.65
C LEU A 105 11.76 -7.62 -7.49
N THR A 106 11.87 -8.87 -7.04
CA THR A 106 12.46 -9.96 -7.83
C THR A 106 11.36 -10.64 -8.65
N LEU A 107 11.58 -10.71 -9.95
CA LEU A 107 10.70 -11.29 -10.94
C LEU A 107 10.85 -12.83 -10.99
N PRO A 108 9.91 -13.56 -11.60
CA PRO A 108 9.96 -15.01 -11.73
C PRO A 108 11.23 -15.55 -12.41
N ASP A 109 11.85 -14.76 -13.29
CA ASP A 109 13.09 -15.15 -13.98
C ASP A 109 14.38 -14.77 -13.23
N GLY A 110 14.25 -14.34 -11.97
CA GLY A 110 15.38 -13.99 -11.10
C GLY A 110 15.93 -12.58 -11.32
N SER A 111 15.51 -11.88 -12.36
CA SER A 111 15.83 -10.45 -12.49
C SER A 111 15.16 -9.63 -11.40
N SER A 112 15.74 -8.48 -11.07
CA SER A 112 15.25 -7.61 -10.00
C SER A 112 15.12 -6.18 -10.48
N VAL A 113 14.11 -5.48 -9.95
CA VAL A 113 13.87 -4.05 -10.19
C VAL A 113 13.66 -3.34 -8.87
N GLU A 114 14.08 -2.10 -8.78
CA GLU A 114 13.78 -1.23 -7.64
C GLU A 114 12.41 -0.57 -7.83
N PHE A 115 11.73 -0.30 -6.73
CA PHE A 115 10.47 0.43 -6.74
C PHE A 115 10.47 1.57 -5.71
N PRO A 116 9.85 2.72 -6.02
CA PRO A 116 9.75 3.82 -5.06
C PRO A 116 8.70 3.52 -3.99
N VAL A 117 9.01 3.90 -2.74
CA VAL A 117 8.03 4.00 -1.64
C VAL A 117 8.41 5.16 -0.75
N ASP A 118 7.41 5.87 -0.24
CA ASP A 118 7.61 6.96 0.71
C ASP A 118 8.38 6.45 1.96
N PRO A 119 9.45 7.13 2.41
CA PRO A 119 10.27 6.68 3.53
C PRO A 119 9.49 6.49 4.83
N PHE A 120 8.54 7.39 5.12
CA PHE A 120 7.72 7.30 6.32
C PHE A 120 6.78 6.09 6.27
N ALA A 121 6.06 5.93 5.15
CA ALA A 121 5.22 4.76 4.94
C ALA A 121 6.01 3.44 4.97
N LYS A 122 7.25 3.43 4.43
CA LYS A 122 8.16 2.29 4.53
C LYS A 122 8.47 1.94 5.97
N THR A 123 8.82 2.92 6.81
CA THR A 123 9.07 2.70 8.25
C THR A 123 7.84 2.12 8.93
N CYS A 124 6.67 2.72 8.74
CA CYS A 124 5.40 2.24 9.29
C CYS A 124 5.13 0.77 8.91
N LEU A 125 5.30 0.42 7.63
CA LEU A 125 5.09 -0.94 7.11
C LEU A 125 6.13 -1.95 7.63
N LEU A 126 7.40 -1.57 7.75
CA LEU A 126 8.47 -2.43 8.27
C LEU A 126 8.29 -2.71 9.76
N GLU A 127 7.85 -1.70 10.51
CA GLU A 127 7.68 -1.78 11.97
C GLU A 127 6.30 -2.28 12.39
N GLY A 128 5.34 -2.34 11.45
CA GLY A 128 3.96 -2.75 11.74
C GLY A 128 3.20 -1.72 12.58
N ILE A 129 3.51 -0.44 12.42
CA ILE A 129 2.87 0.68 13.14
C ILE A 129 2.15 1.62 12.17
N ASP A 130 1.22 2.40 12.69
CA ASP A 130 0.57 3.50 11.96
C ASP A 130 1.20 4.86 12.34
N GLU A 131 0.61 5.94 11.81
CA GLU A 131 1.06 7.31 12.08
C GLU A 131 1.06 7.64 13.58
N LEU A 132 0.06 7.18 14.33
CA LEU A 132 -0.01 7.39 15.77
C LEU A 132 1.05 6.58 16.50
N GLY A 133 1.26 5.32 16.12
CA GLY A 133 2.31 4.48 16.67
C GLY A 133 3.71 5.07 16.43
N PHE A 134 3.94 5.70 15.27
CA PHE A 134 5.17 6.42 15.01
C PHE A 134 5.33 7.62 15.94
N LEU A 135 4.30 8.46 16.08
CA LEU A 135 4.34 9.62 16.98
C LEU A 135 4.59 9.22 18.44
N LEU A 136 3.93 8.16 18.92
CA LEU A 136 4.12 7.64 20.28
C LEU A 136 5.56 7.17 20.54
N LYS A 137 6.28 6.67 19.52
CA LYS A 137 7.71 6.34 19.67
C LYS A 137 8.60 7.56 19.89
N HIS A 138 8.17 8.73 19.43
CA HIS A 138 8.89 9.99 19.57
C HIS A 138 8.39 10.84 20.75
N GLU A 139 7.54 10.31 21.64
CA GLU A 139 6.92 11.06 22.76
C GLU A 139 7.97 11.76 23.65
N ALA A 140 9.09 11.09 23.95
CA ALA A 140 10.16 11.68 24.75
C ALA A 140 10.87 12.85 24.05
N GLU A 141 11.10 12.75 22.75
CA GLU A 141 11.72 13.80 21.94
C GLU A 141 10.78 15.00 21.78
N ILE A 142 9.49 14.73 21.55
CA ILE A 142 8.43 15.75 21.50
C ILE A 142 8.35 16.49 22.84
N THR A 143 8.33 15.75 23.96
CA THR A 143 8.30 16.33 25.32
C THR A 143 9.53 17.20 25.58
N ALA A 144 10.72 16.73 25.20
CA ALA A 144 11.96 17.49 25.38
C ALA A 144 11.95 18.78 24.54
N TYR A 145 11.46 18.72 23.31
CA TYR A 145 11.29 19.88 22.45
C TYR A 145 10.28 20.87 23.05
N GLU A 146 9.11 20.41 23.50
CA GLU A 146 8.08 21.29 24.11
C GLU A 146 8.60 22.00 25.37
N GLN A 147 9.42 21.32 26.18
CA GLN A 147 10.04 21.92 27.36
C GLN A 147 11.07 23.01 27.02
N SER A 148 11.71 22.94 25.85
CA SER A 148 12.74 23.90 25.43
C SER A 148 12.21 25.09 24.63
N HIS A 149 10.92 25.09 24.26
CA HIS A 149 10.32 26.14 23.43
C HIS A 149 9.43 27.08 24.26
N PRO A 150 9.32 28.37 23.88
CA PRO A 150 8.41 29.30 24.52
C PRO A 150 7.00 28.73 24.51
N ALA A 151 6.26 28.92 25.61
CA ALA A 151 4.87 28.51 25.69
C ALA A 151 4.08 29.06 24.50
N PRO A 152 3.10 28.29 23.97
CA PRO A 152 2.23 28.77 22.90
C PRO A 152 1.64 30.13 23.27
N VAL A 153 1.48 30.99 22.27
CA VAL A 153 0.85 32.30 22.47
C VAL A 153 -0.57 32.10 23.00
N ASP A 154 -0.80 32.54 24.23
CA ASP A 154 -2.13 32.55 24.84
C ASP A 154 -2.96 33.69 24.22
N THR A 155 -3.74 33.35 23.19
CA THR A 155 -4.61 34.30 22.50
C THR A 155 -5.89 34.64 23.27
N LEU A 156 -6.16 33.98 24.40
CA LEU A 156 -7.34 34.25 25.23
C LEU A 156 -7.03 35.26 26.35
N SER A 157 -5.74 35.49 26.64
CA SER A 157 -5.29 36.36 27.73
C SER A 157 -5.16 37.86 27.37
N VAL A 158 -5.43 38.26 26.12
CA VAL A 158 -5.36 39.68 25.70
C VAL A 158 -6.49 40.48 26.36
N LYS A 159 -6.19 41.10 27.50
CA LYS A 159 -7.02 42.18 28.03
C LYS A 159 -6.74 43.44 27.24
N PHE A 160 -7.71 43.85 26.42
CA PHE A 160 -7.77 45.23 25.93
C PHE A 160 -8.10 46.11 27.14
N ASN A 161 -7.13 46.93 27.58
CA ASN A 161 -7.42 48.03 28.49
C ASN A 161 -8.02 49.16 27.65
N ASP A 162 -9.26 49.53 27.96
CA ASP A 162 -9.93 50.74 27.47
C ASP A 162 -9.27 52.02 28.02
#